data_AF-A0A940FPZ3-F1
#
_entry.id   AF-A0A940FPZ3-F1
#
_cell.length_a   1.000
_cell.length_b   1.000
_cell.length_c   1.000
_cell.angle_alpha   90.00
_cell.angle_beta   90.00
_cell.angle_gamma   90.00
#
_symmetry.space_group_name_H-M   'P 1'
#
loop_
_entity.id
_entity.type
_entity.pdbx_description
1 polymer ?
#
loop_
_entity_poly.entity_id
_entity_poly.type
_entity_poly.pdbx_seq_one_letter_code
_entity_poly.pdbx_strand_id
1 'polypeptide(L)'
;MTFDFQGYPLTFIQKQRCKDGTAHLATFIYKFYSPVTKYHYIVRAEQHENNVFAIKFYCKKDRKSDFKYAKIINRGDLGNIIMSCAHVIPLLLQQFANASFAFAAARSVDFRNKLIENIECTQRYKLYAYMIPVKFGELTFEHIAYEKTSCYILRNKQSPATINEIENLFKATYPSLLQWHV
;
A
#
# COMPACT_ATOMS: atom_id res chain seq x y z
N MET A 1 5.05 -6.19 23.29
CA MET A 1 6.00 -5.75 22.23
C MET A 1 5.55 -4.39 21.74
N THR A 2 6.34 -3.34 21.95
CA THR A 2 6.12 -2.03 21.33
C THR A 2 6.93 -1.96 20.05
N PHE A 3 6.22 -1.93 18.92
CA PHE A 3 6.80 -1.88 17.59
C PHE A 3 7.06 -0.42 17.19
N ASP A 4 8.09 0.19 17.79
CA ASP A 4 8.51 1.55 17.44
C ASP A 4 9.37 1.54 16.17
N PHE A 5 8.69 1.51 15.02
CA PHE A 5 9.33 1.54 13.72
C PHE A 5 9.40 2.97 13.21
N GLN A 6 10.62 3.49 13.05
CA GLN A 6 10.86 4.83 12.53
C GLN A 6 10.73 4.88 11.00
N GLY A 7 10.96 3.77 10.30
CA GLY A 7 11.03 3.76 8.84
C GLY A 7 12.25 4.52 8.30
N TYR A 8 12.30 4.69 6.99
CA TYR A 8 13.43 5.25 6.26
C TYR A 8 13.01 6.50 5.46
N PRO A 9 13.94 7.45 5.24
CA PRO A 9 13.68 8.62 4.43
C PRO A 9 13.27 8.26 2.99
N LEU A 10 12.21 8.90 2.51
CA LEU A 10 11.72 8.78 1.15
C LEU A 10 12.37 9.82 0.24
N THR A 11 12.73 9.41 -0.96
CA THR A 11 13.10 10.31 -2.06
C THR A 11 12.03 10.21 -3.14
N PHE A 12 11.39 11.33 -3.49
CA PHE A 12 10.53 11.40 -4.66
C PHE A 12 11.36 11.22 -5.93
N ILE A 13 10.88 10.39 -6.85
CA ILE A 13 11.54 10.14 -8.13
C ILE A 13 10.82 10.91 -9.23
N GLN A 14 9.53 10.63 -9.43
CA GLN A 14 8.74 11.21 -10.51
C GLN A 14 7.25 10.97 -10.32
N LYS A 15 6.44 11.76 -11.04
CA LYS A 15 5.02 11.51 -11.28
C LYS A 15 4.84 10.99 -12.71
N GLN A 16 4.19 9.85 -12.86
CA GLN A 16 3.88 9.26 -14.16
C GLN A 16 2.36 9.30 -14.39
N ARG A 17 1.90 9.94 -15.47
CA ARG A 17 0.47 9.89 -15.84
C ARG A 17 0.10 8.48 -16.32
N CYS A 18 -1.10 8.04 -15.97
CA CYS A 18 -1.68 6.80 -16.46
C CYS A 18 -2.77 7.13 -17.50
N LYS A 19 -2.85 6.32 -18.55
CA LYS A 19 -3.77 6.48 -19.68
C LYS A 19 -4.26 5.10 -20.16
N ASP A 20 -4.56 4.21 -19.22
CA ASP A 20 -4.97 2.83 -19.52
C ASP A 20 -6.50 2.64 -19.56
N GLY A 21 -7.26 3.73 -19.44
CA GLY A 21 -8.73 3.71 -19.44
C GLY A 21 -9.36 3.30 -18.10
N THR A 22 -8.54 3.03 -17.07
CA THR A 22 -9.03 2.78 -15.70
C THR A 22 -9.18 4.10 -14.93
N ALA A 23 -9.68 4.00 -13.69
CA ALA A 23 -9.75 5.14 -12.76
C ALA A 23 -8.36 5.62 -12.28
N HIS A 24 -7.26 4.93 -12.65
CA HIS A 24 -5.90 5.31 -12.32
C HIS A 24 -5.46 6.52 -13.16
N LEU A 25 -5.25 7.66 -12.49
CA LEU A 25 -4.90 8.93 -13.12
C LEU A 25 -3.38 9.12 -13.23
N ALA A 26 -2.65 8.80 -12.16
CA ALA A 26 -1.20 8.96 -12.12
C ALA A 26 -0.56 8.12 -11.02
N THR A 27 0.72 7.77 -11.18
CA THR A 27 1.52 7.19 -10.11
C THR A 27 2.57 8.19 -9.63
N PHE A 28 2.61 8.46 -8.33
CA PHE A 28 3.74 9.11 -7.65
C PHE A 28 4.72 8.04 -7.20
N ILE A 29 5.96 8.13 -7.66
CA ILE A 29 6.98 7.12 -7.43
C ILE A 29 8.01 7.66 -6.46
N TYR A 30 8.23 6.93 -5.38
CA TYR A 30 9.24 7.21 -4.36
C TYR A 30 10.21 6.04 -4.25
N LYS A 31 11.39 6.29 -3.68
CA LYS A 31 12.34 5.24 -3.28
C LYS A 31 12.83 5.48 -1.87
N PHE A 32 13.22 4.41 -1.21
CA PHE A 32 14.04 4.45 0.00
C PHE A 32 15.06 3.31 -0.03
N TYR A 33 16.05 3.38 0.85
CA TYR A 33 17.05 2.34 1.07
C TYR A 33 16.89 1.79 2.48
N SER A 34 16.80 0.46 2.62
CA SER A 34 16.92 -0.18 3.93
C SER A 34 18.38 -0.56 4.18
N PRO A 35 19.03 -0.02 5.22
CA PRO A 35 20.36 -0.42 5.64
C PRO A 35 20.39 -1.83 6.25
N VAL A 36 19.24 -2.40 6.65
CA VAL A 36 19.16 -3.76 7.19
C VAL A 36 19.12 -4.77 6.04
N THR A 37 18.22 -4.60 5.07
CA THR A 37 18.10 -5.55 3.95
C THR A 37 19.13 -5.30 2.85
N LYS A 38 19.80 -4.14 2.87
CA LYS A 38 20.73 -3.63 1.84
C LYS A 38 20.07 -3.45 0.47
N TYR A 39 18.76 -3.21 0.45
CA TYR A 39 18.00 -3.02 -0.78
C TYR A 39 17.38 -1.65 -0.90
N HIS A 40 17.25 -1.21 -2.15
CA HIS A 40 16.35 -0.14 -2.52
C HIS A 40 14.94 -0.68 -2.73
N TYR A 41 13.96 0.03 -2.20
CA TYR A 41 12.55 -0.23 -2.43
C TYR A 41 11.96 0.90 -3.24
N ILE A 42 10.97 0.56 -4.07
CA ILE A 42 10.16 1.51 -4.82
C ILE A 42 8.77 1.50 -4.21
N VAL A 43 8.27 2.68 -3.86
CA VAL A 43 6.88 2.89 -3.44
C VAL A 43 6.15 3.59 -4.57
N ARG A 44 4.97 3.09 -4.91
CA ARG A 44 4.06 3.64 -5.90
C ARG A 44 2.79 4.04 -5.17
N ALA A 45 2.47 5.33 -5.20
CA ALA A 45 1.16 5.83 -4.84
C ALA A 45 0.37 6.08 -6.12
N GLU A 46 -0.53 5.16 -6.44
CA GLU A 46 -1.40 5.20 -7.61
C GLU A 46 -2.61 6.07 -7.26
N GLN A 47 -2.62 7.30 -7.77
CA GLN A 47 -3.70 8.27 -7.65
C GLN A 47 -4.85 7.86 -8.56
N HIS A 48 -6.03 7.82 -7.96
CA HIS A 48 -7.30 7.63 -8.64
C HIS A 48 -8.17 8.88 -8.50
N GLU A 49 -9.37 8.83 -9.07
CA GLU A 49 -10.39 9.85 -8.88
C GLU A 49 -10.66 10.13 -7.39
N ASN A 50 -11.15 11.34 -7.10
CA ASN A 50 -11.46 11.79 -5.73
C ASN A 50 -10.27 11.74 -4.74
N ASN A 51 -9.04 11.85 -5.24
CA ASN A 51 -7.81 11.81 -4.44
C ASN A 51 -7.67 10.52 -3.61
N VAL A 52 -8.13 9.40 -4.16
CA VAL A 52 -7.94 8.08 -3.56
C VAL A 52 -6.61 7.50 -4.05
N PHE A 53 -5.75 7.05 -3.13
CA PHE A 53 -4.43 6.53 -3.46
C PHE A 53 -4.26 5.07 -3.05
N ALA A 54 -3.87 4.21 -3.98
CA ALA A 54 -3.37 2.88 -3.65
C ALA A 54 -1.85 2.91 -3.43
N ILE A 55 -1.41 2.50 -2.24
CA ILE A 55 0.01 2.42 -1.88
C ILE A 55 0.51 1.01 -2.12
N LYS A 56 1.47 0.87 -3.03
CA LYS A 56 2.14 -0.39 -3.37
C LYS A 56 3.64 -0.23 -3.24
N PHE A 57 4.34 -1.30 -2.90
CA PHE A 57 5.81 -1.27 -2.92
C PHE A 57 6.39 -2.60 -3.40
N TYR A 58 7.63 -2.54 -3.88
CA TYR A 58 8.42 -3.71 -4.24
C TYR A 58 9.91 -3.41 -4.12
N CYS A 59 10.73 -4.45 -4.04
CA CYS A 59 12.19 -4.31 -4.04
C CYS A 59 12.69 -3.95 -5.45
N LYS A 60 13.51 -2.89 -5.60
CA LYS A 60 13.97 -2.37 -6.91
C LYS A 60 14.66 -3.41 -7.80
N LYS A 61 15.35 -4.38 -7.20
CA LYS A 61 15.98 -5.50 -7.93
C LYS A 61 14.94 -6.34 -8.70
N ASP A 62 13.71 -6.41 -8.20
CA ASP A 62 12.62 -7.21 -8.75
C ASP A 62 11.75 -6.44 -9.74
N ARG A 63 12.11 -5.20 -10.12
CA ARG A 63 11.29 -4.32 -10.97
C ARG A 63 10.78 -4.95 -12.28
N LYS A 64 11.57 -5.88 -12.84
CA LYS A 64 11.28 -6.60 -14.09
C LYS A 64 10.46 -7.89 -13.90
N SER A 65 10.15 -8.27 -12.66
CA SER A 65 9.38 -9.48 -12.35
C SER A 65 7.89 -9.17 -12.31
N ASP A 66 7.07 -10.04 -12.89
CA ASP A 66 5.62 -9.97 -12.79
C ASP A 66 5.15 -10.20 -11.34
N PHE A 67 5.91 -10.97 -10.57
CA PHE A 67 5.65 -11.26 -9.16
C PHE A 67 6.30 -10.26 -8.19
N LYS A 68 6.79 -9.09 -8.65
CA LYS A 68 7.53 -8.13 -7.81
C LYS A 68 6.83 -7.73 -6.52
N TYR A 69 5.50 -7.67 -6.55
CA TYR A 69 4.68 -7.35 -5.37
C TYR A 69 4.42 -8.55 -4.47
N ALA A 70 4.58 -9.78 -4.96
CA ALA A 70 4.34 -11.02 -4.24
C ALA A 70 5.63 -11.64 -3.66
N LYS A 71 6.81 -11.19 -4.09
CA LYS A 71 8.07 -11.73 -3.56
C LYS A 71 8.23 -11.39 -2.08
N ILE A 72 8.52 -12.41 -1.28
CA ILE A 72 8.89 -12.24 0.13
C ILE A 72 10.17 -11.39 0.20
N ILE A 73 10.03 -10.22 0.81
CA ILE A 73 11.14 -9.29 1.07
C ILE A 73 11.53 -9.25 2.54
N ASN A 74 10.94 -10.11 3.37
CA ASN A 74 11.15 -10.13 4.82
C ASN A 74 12.56 -10.65 5.14
N ARG A 75 13.50 -9.71 5.31
CA ARG A 75 14.84 -9.96 5.85
C ARG A 75 14.98 -9.33 7.24
N GLY A 76 13.97 -9.54 8.09
CA GLY A 76 13.99 -9.07 9.49
C GLY A 76 13.67 -7.58 9.69
N ASP A 77 13.29 -6.85 8.64
CA ASP A 77 13.09 -5.39 8.68
C ASP A 77 11.73 -4.94 8.13
N LEU A 78 10.76 -5.85 8.14
CA LEU A 78 9.48 -5.62 7.48
C LEU A 78 8.73 -4.43 8.09
N GLY A 79 8.78 -4.24 9.42
CA GLY A 79 8.12 -3.10 10.08
C GLY A 79 8.64 -1.74 9.59
N ASN A 80 9.95 -1.51 9.55
CA ASN A 80 10.50 -0.25 9.03
C ASN A 80 10.19 -0.07 7.54
N ILE A 81 10.18 -1.14 6.75
CA ILE A 81 9.80 -1.07 5.33
C ILE A 81 8.35 -0.62 5.18
N ILE A 82 7.43 -1.16 5.99
CA ILE A 82 6.01 -0.77 5.99
C ILE A 82 5.85 0.68 6.43
N MET A 83 6.53 1.10 7.51
CA MET A 83 6.52 2.50 7.97
C MET A 83 7.10 3.48 6.94
N SER A 84 8.15 3.08 6.24
CA SER A 84 8.71 3.87 5.13
C SER A 84 7.68 4.08 4.03
N CYS A 85 6.87 3.06 3.71
CA CYS A 85 5.78 3.19 2.75
C CYS A 85 4.67 4.12 3.28
N ALA A 86 4.34 4.01 4.57
CA ALA A 86 3.36 4.87 5.22
C ALA A 86 3.77 6.35 5.24
N HIS A 87 5.07 6.67 5.23
CA HIS A 87 5.56 8.05 5.12
C HIS A 87 5.18 8.75 3.81
N VAL A 88 4.72 8.03 2.79
CA VAL A 88 4.14 8.66 1.59
C VAL A 88 2.85 9.42 1.91
N ILE A 89 2.07 8.98 2.92
CA ILE A 89 0.80 9.60 3.31
C ILE A 89 0.95 11.08 3.65
N PRO A 90 1.77 11.48 4.66
CA PRO A 90 1.91 12.90 5.00
C PRO A 90 2.46 13.74 3.85
N LEU A 91 3.30 13.18 2.98
CA LEU A 91 3.80 13.88 1.78
C LEU A 91 2.69 14.15 0.77
N LEU A 92 1.77 13.21 0.58
CA LEU A 92 0.63 13.38 -0.32
C LEU A 92 -0.43 14.31 0.28
N LEU A 93 -0.67 14.26 1.59
CA LEU A 93 -1.62 15.14 2.27
C LEU A 93 -1.24 16.63 2.16
N GLN A 94 0.04 16.96 2.01
CA GLN A 94 0.49 18.34 1.73
C GLN A 94 -0.05 18.86 0.37
N GLN A 95 -0.32 17.98 -0.58
CA GLN A 95 -0.81 18.33 -1.92
C GLN A 95 -2.30 18.02 -2.09
N PHE A 96 -2.80 17.02 -1.36
CA PHE A 96 -4.16 16.48 -1.47
C PHE A 96 -4.72 16.32 -0.05
N ALA A 97 -5.12 17.41 0.58
CA ALA A 97 -5.49 17.45 2.00
C ALA A 97 -6.64 16.50 2.38
N ASN A 98 -7.53 16.18 1.45
CA ASN A 98 -8.66 15.27 1.61
C ASN A 98 -8.42 13.85 1.07
N ALA A 99 -7.16 13.49 0.77
CA ALA A 99 -6.82 12.21 0.19
C ALA A 99 -7.11 11.03 1.10
N SER A 100 -7.67 9.97 0.53
CA SER A 100 -7.85 8.66 1.16
C SER A 100 -6.81 7.66 0.63
N PHE A 101 -6.47 6.64 1.41
CA PHE A 101 -5.41 5.69 1.07
C PHE A 101 -5.90 4.25 1.20
N ALA A 102 -5.37 3.36 0.36
CA ALA A 102 -5.56 1.93 0.49
C ALA A 102 -4.27 1.15 0.32
N PHE A 103 -4.21 0.04 1.04
CA PHE A 103 -3.10 -0.88 1.07
C PHE A 103 -3.60 -2.27 0.69
N ALA A 104 -3.43 -2.62 -0.58
CA ALA A 104 -3.68 -3.97 -1.05
C ALA A 104 -2.47 -4.85 -0.74
N ALA A 105 -2.62 -5.79 0.18
CA ALA A 105 -1.56 -6.73 0.52
C ALA A 105 -1.62 -7.96 -0.40
N ALA A 106 -0.84 -7.94 -1.47
CA ALA A 106 -0.70 -9.12 -2.31
C ALA A 106 -0.20 -10.33 -1.49
N ARG A 107 -0.69 -11.52 -1.82
CA ARG A 107 -0.21 -12.76 -1.22
C ARG A 107 1.27 -12.98 -1.54
N SER A 108 2.01 -13.45 -0.56
CA SER A 108 3.42 -13.77 -0.71
C SER A 108 3.61 -15.09 -1.46
N VAL A 109 4.63 -15.16 -2.31
CA VAL A 109 5.03 -16.40 -3.01
C VAL A 109 6.49 -16.70 -2.69
N ASP A 110 6.72 -17.88 -2.12
CA ASP A 110 8.05 -18.46 -1.93
C ASP A 110 8.37 -19.43 -3.07
N PHE A 111 9.14 -18.95 -4.03
CA PHE A 111 9.55 -19.75 -5.19
C PHE A 111 10.53 -20.89 -4.83
N ARG A 112 11.24 -20.79 -3.70
CA ARG A 112 12.20 -21.84 -3.29
C ARG A 112 11.47 -23.04 -2.73
N ASN A 113 10.52 -22.77 -1.83
CA ASN A 113 9.73 -23.81 -1.16
C ASN A 113 8.41 -24.12 -1.87
N LYS A 114 8.11 -23.44 -2.98
CA LYS A 114 6.85 -23.54 -3.75
C LYS A 114 5.60 -23.30 -2.89
N LEU A 115 5.71 -22.38 -1.92
CA LEU A 115 4.61 -22.02 -1.03
C LEU A 115 3.94 -20.73 -1.52
N ILE A 116 2.62 -20.72 -1.48
CA ILE A 116 1.79 -19.56 -1.81
C ILE A 116 0.97 -19.24 -0.56
N GLU A 117 1.08 -18.01 -0.09
CA GLU A 117 0.28 -17.51 1.02
C GLU A 117 -1.21 -17.44 0.63
N ASN A 118 -2.10 -17.65 1.60
CA ASN A 118 -3.53 -17.46 1.38
C ASN A 118 -3.80 -16.00 0.95
N ILE A 119 -4.82 -15.78 0.12
CA ILE A 119 -5.26 -14.44 -0.27
C ILE A 119 -5.92 -13.70 0.90
N GLU A 120 -6.55 -14.45 1.80
CA GLU A 120 -7.15 -13.92 3.03
C GLU A 120 -6.10 -13.71 4.11
N CYS A 121 -6.20 -12.60 4.82
CA CYS A 121 -5.41 -12.30 6.02
C CYS A 121 -3.88 -12.51 5.83
N THR A 122 -3.33 -11.99 4.73
CA THR A 122 -1.88 -12.07 4.45
C THR A 122 -1.05 -11.43 5.56
N GLN A 123 0.22 -11.83 5.68
CA GLN A 123 1.16 -11.26 6.65
C GLN A 123 1.28 -9.74 6.54
N ARG A 124 1.31 -9.21 5.30
CA ARG A 124 1.36 -7.76 5.09
C ARG A 124 0.07 -7.08 5.50
N TYR A 125 -1.09 -7.68 5.22
CA TYR A 125 -2.37 -7.17 5.69
C TYR A 125 -2.39 -7.06 7.22
N LYS A 126 -1.96 -8.10 7.94
CA LYS A 126 -1.88 -8.08 9.41
C LYS A 126 -1.01 -6.93 9.93
N LEU A 127 0.11 -6.66 9.26
CA LEU A 127 0.98 -5.53 9.61
C LEU A 127 0.32 -4.18 9.29
N TYR A 128 -0.37 -4.04 8.16
CA TYR A 128 -1.10 -2.81 7.86
C TYR A 128 -2.19 -2.56 8.91
N ALA A 129 -3.02 -3.57 9.18
CA ALA A 129 -4.12 -3.50 10.15
C ALA A 129 -3.65 -3.19 11.57
N TYR A 130 -2.41 -3.55 11.92
CA TYR A 130 -1.82 -3.22 13.22
C TYR A 130 -1.12 -1.85 13.23
N MET A 131 -0.27 -1.57 12.25
CA MET A 131 0.66 -0.42 12.29
C MET A 131 0.01 0.90 11.84
N ILE A 132 -0.91 0.85 10.87
CA ILE A 132 -1.54 2.05 10.30
C ILE A 132 -2.46 2.77 11.31
N PRO A 133 -3.33 2.09 12.08
CA PRO A 133 -4.09 2.73 13.15
C PRO A 133 -3.20 3.42 14.18
N VAL A 134 -2.14 2.73 14.63
CA VAL A 134 -1.22 3.24 15.64
C VAL A 134 -0.52 4.51 15.15
N LYS A 135 -0.15 4.57 13.86
CA LYS A 135 0.54 5.73 13.29
C LYS A 135 -0.37 6.94 13.06
N PHE A 136 -1.56 6.73 12.53
CA PHE A 136 -2.39 7.83 12.02
C PHE A 136 -3.58 8.20 12.92
N GLY A 137 -3.93 7.34 13.87
CA GLY A 137 -5.06 7.55 14.78
C GLY A 137 -6.38 7.77 14.06
N GLU A 138 -7.42 8.09 14.81
CA GLU A 138 -8.79 8.15 14.27
C GLU A 138 -9.32 9.59 14.09
N LEU A 139 -8.50 10.61 14.36
CA LEU A 139 -8.97 12.00 14.26
C LEU A 139 -9.29 12.37 12.80
N THR A 140 -8.33 12.19 11.89
CA THR A 140 -8.46 12.53 10.47
C THR A 140 -9.07 11.40 9.65
N PHE A 141 -8.87 10.16 10.09
CA PHE A 141 -9.16 8.99 9.28
C PHE A 141 -10.15 8.03 9.94
N GLU A 142 -10.97 7.44 9.09
CA GLU A 142 -11.70 6.21 9.35
C GLU A 142 -10.85 5.02 8.85
N HIS A 143 -10.79 3.96 9.65
CA HIS A 143 -9.95 2.79 9.42
C HIS A 143 -10.81 1.58 9.12
N ILE A 144 -10.60 0.95 7.96
CA ILE A 144 -11.50 -0.09 7.46
C ILE A 144 -10.65 -1.26 6.97
N ALA A 145 -10.91 -2.44 7.54
CA ALA A 145 -10.10 -3.63 7.33
C ALA A 145 -10.92 -4.72 6.61
N TYR A 146 -10.39 -5.25 5.52
CA TYR A 146 -11.02 -6.29 4.72
C TYR A 146 -10.14 -7.55 4.71
N GLU A 147 -10.39 -8.44 5.67
CA GLU A 147 -9.60 -9.67 5.84
C GLU A 147 -9.65 -10.58 4.61
N LYS A 148 -10.83 -10.74 4.00
CA LYS A 148 -11.06 -11.62 2.85
C LYS A 148 -10.24 -11.23 1.62
N THR A 149 -10.06 -9.93 1.40
CA THR A 149 -9.30 -9.41 0.26
C THR A 149 -7.88 -8.96 0.63
N SER A 150 -7.49 -9.12 1.90
CA SER A 150 -6.23 -8.59 2.43
C SER A 150 -6.04 -7.10 2.10
N CYS A 151 -7.10 -6.32 2.23
CA CYS A 151 -7.11 -4.89 1.93
C CYS A 151 -7.31 -4.07 3.20
N TYR A 152 -6.62 -2.95 3.30
CA TYR A 152 -6.77 -2.01 4.39
C TYR A 152 -6.97 -0.60 3.84
N ILE A 153 -8.04 0.08 4.25
CA ILE A 153 -8.39 1.42 3.82
C ILE A 153 -8.24 2.39 5.00
N LEU A 154 -7.58 3.51 4.69
CA LEU A 154 -7.45 4.69 5.52
C LEU A 154 -8.24 5.82 4.83
N ARG A 155 -9.53 5.92 5.13
CA ARG A 155 -10.44 6.90 4.49
C ARG A 155 -10.36 8.22 5.24
N ASN A 156 -10.02 9.30 4.55
CA ASN A 156 -10.07 10.63 5.15
C ASN A 156 -11.53 11.00 5.41
N LYS A 157 -11.85 11.47 6.63
CA LYS A 157 -13.22 11.83 6.99
C LYS A 157 -13.76 13.02 6.18
N GLN A 158 -12.87 13.83 5.60
CA GLN A 158 -13.19 14.93 4.69
C GLN A 158 -13.10 14.52 3.20
N SER A 159 -12.87 13.23 2.91
CA SER A 159 -12.83 12.71 1.55
C SER A 159 -14.20 12.89 0.87
N PRO A 160 -14.23 13.40 -0.38
CA PRO A 160 -15.47 13.48 -1.14
C PRO A 160 -15.97 12.10 -1.55
N ALA A 161 -15.08 11.10 -1.64
CA ALA A 161 -15.47 9.72 -1.91
C ALA A 161 -16.02 9.03 -0.64
N THR A 162 -17.19 8.42 -0.81
CA THR A 162 -17.77 7.43 0.11
C THR A 162 -16.94 6.15 0.10
N ILE A 163 -17.11 5.32 1.13
CA ILE A 163 -16.43 4.02 1.17
C ILE A 163 -16.81 3.16 -0.04
N ASN A 164 -18.09 3.09 -0.41
CA ASN A 164 -18.57 2.29 -1.54
C ASN A 164 -17.93 2.72 -2.87
N GLU A 165 -17.74 4.01 -3.09
CA GLU A 165 -17.03 4.51 -4.28
C GLU A 165 -15.56 4.10 -4.28
N ILE A 166 -14.89 4.17 -3.13
CA ILE A 166 -13.51 3.70 -2.96
C ILE A 166 -13.41 2.20 -3.26
N GLU A 167 -14.35 1.39 -2.74
CA GLU A 167 -14.38 -0.05 -3.02
C GLU A 167 -14.56 -0.34 -4.50
N ASN A 168 -15.55 0.31 -5.13
CA ASN A 168 -15.86 0.11 -6.55
C ASN A 168 -14.67 0.52 -7.44
N LEU A 169 -14.00 1.61 -7.10
CA LEU A 169 -12.80 2.08 -7.78
C LEU A 169 -11.69 1.03 -7.73
N PHE A 170 -11.46 0.43 -6.56
CA PHE A 170 -10.44 -0.60 -6.40
C PHE A 170 -10.83 -1.93 -7.02
N LYS A 171 -12.11 -2.31 -7.00
CA LYS A 171 -12.63 -3.48 -7.74
C LYS A 171 -12.42 -3.34 -9.24
N ALA A 172 -12.69 -2.15 -9.80
CA ALA A 172 -12.51 -1.87 -11.22
C ALA A 172 -11.03 -1.84 -11.65
N THR A 173 -10.16 -1.29 -10.80
CA THR A 173 -8.73 -1.14 -11.12
C THR A 173 -7.93 -2.41 -10.85
N TYR A 174 -8.28 -3.17 -9.82
CA TYR A 174 -7.55 -4.35 -9.38
C TYR A 174 -8.48 -5.57 -9.37
N PRO A 175 -8.60 -6.28 -10.51
CA PRO A 175 -9.48 -7.44 -10.61
C PRO A 175 -9.22 -8.53 -9.56
N SER A 176 -7.98 -8.64 -9.07
CA SER A 176 -7.64 -9.56 -7.98
C SER A 176 -8.31 -9.23 -6.64
N LEU A 177 -8.89 -8.03 -6.50
CA LEU A 177 -9.62 -7.61 -5.32
C LEU A 177 -11.12 -7.93 -5.42
N LEU A 178 -11.68 -8.48 -6.50
CA LEU A 178 -13.14 -8.63 -6.73
C LEU A 178 -13.94 -9.42 -5.67
N GLN A 179 -13.32 -9.99 -4.63
CA GLN A 179 -13.96 -10.79 -3.58
C GLN A 179 -14.45 -9.98 -2.35
N TRP A 180 -15.00 -8.77 -2.51
CA TRP A 180 -15.48 -7.96 -1.36
C TRP A 180 -16.83 -8.41 -0.78
N HIS A 181 -17.45 -9.45 -1.33
CA HIS A 181 -18.74 -9.95 -0.85
C HIS A 181 -18.67 -11.45 -0.56
N VAL A 182 -18.56 -11.78 0.72
CA VAL A 182 -19.33 -12.85 1.36
C VAL A 182 -19.76 -12.33 2.72
#